data_AF-A0A0M1JGJ2-F1
#
_entry.id   AF-A0A0M1JGJ2-F1
#
_cell.length_a   1.000
_cell.length_b   1.000
_cell.length_c   1.000
_cell.angle_alpha   90.00
_cell.angle_beta   90.00
_cell.angle_gamma   90.00
#
_symmetry.space_group_name_H-M   'P 1'
#
loop_
_entity.id
_entity.type
_entity.pdbx_description
1 polymer ?
#
loop_
_entity_poly.entity_id
_entity_poly.type
_entity_poly.pdbx_seq_one_letter_code
_entity_poly.pdbx_strand_id
1 'polypeptide(L)'
;FSVGLYLVLALITYDPQDPGWSYAIPNISNTKNAGGLVGAWCADLLVYLFGYLAFLFPITILWHSLLAFYKYNFSNKIYGFLLKWLGFVITLVAGSVLANLYIYGEFYRSITYIIRMPLGLGSGGILGDFLTPILLITISPLGVVLSLVLALLFGLTLLFRISWLNIMDALGAGVLFILWPFIFPFLWLFSPKAQLSTTENITEDGISMMDADIDSNITENVDTQSSIETPTTIEK
;
A
#
# COMPACT_ATOMS: atom_id res chain seq x y z
N PHE A 1 -14.31 -18.24 -0.73
CA PHE A 1 -12.91 -18.38 -1.16
C PHE A 1 -12.78 -19.28 -2.39
N SER A 2 -13.19 -20.55 -2.30
CA SER A 2 -13.04 -21.54 -3.38
C SER A 2 -13.64 -21.11 -4.72
N VAL A 3 -14.81 -20.47 -4.71
CA VAL A 3 -15.43 -19.90 -5.92
C VAL A 3 -14.54 -18.86 -6.59
N GLY A 4 -13.88 -18.00 -5.81
CA GLY A 4 -12.96 -17.00 -6.35
C GLY A 4 -11.74 -17.64 -7.00
N LEU A 5 -11.13 -18.65 -6.35
CA LEU A 5 -10.01 -19.40 -6.93
C LEU A 5 -10.40 -20.17 -8.19
N TYR A 6 -11.57 -20.81 -8.18
CA TYR A 6 -12.11 -21.49 -9.35
C TYR A 6 -12.30 -20.52 -10.52
N LEU A 7 -12.81 -19.32 -10.24
CA LEU A 7 -13.02 -18.30 -11.27
C LEU A 7 -11.71 -17.72 -11.79
N VAL A 8 -10.68 -17.55 -10.92
CA VAL A 8 -9.31 -17.22 -11.35
C VAL A 8 -8.76 -18.30 -12.28
N LEU A 9 -8.86 -19.56 -11.88
CA LEU A 9 -8.40 -20.69 -12.69
C LEU A 9 -9.08 -20.67 -14.08
N ALA A 10 -10.40 -20.56 -14.10
CA ALA A 10 -11.19 -20.51 -15.32
C ALA A 10 -10.82 -19.34 -16.25
N LEU A 11 -10.58 -18.15 -15.70
CA LEU A 11 -10.21 -16.95 -16.46
C LEU A 11 -8.76 -16.99 -16.97
N ILE A 12 -7.81 -17.53 -16.19
CA ILE A 12 -6.41 -17.65 -16.61
C ILE A 12 -6.26 -18.72 -17.69
N THR A 13 -6.99 -19.84 -17.59
CA THR A 13 -6.98 -20.90 -18.60
C THR A 13 -8.06 -20.71 -19.66
N TYR A 14 -8.46 -19.47 -19.93
CA TYR A 14 -9.45 -19.16 -20.94
C TYR A 14 -8.89 -19.43 -22.35
N ASP A 15 -9.61 -20.24 -23.13
CA ASP A 15 -9.33 -20.48 -24.55
C ASP A 15 -10.60 -20.16 -25.36
N PRO A 16 -10.54 -19.26 -26.36
CA PRO A 16 -11.68 -18.96 -27.25
C PRO A 16 -12.22 -20.16 -28.04
N GLN A 17 -11.44 -21.23 -28.18
CA GLN A 17 -11.85 -22.45 -28.87
C GLN A 17 -12.70 -23.37 -27.98
N ASP A 18 -12.81 -23.06 -26.69
CA ASP A 18 -13.66 -23.83 -25.79
C ASP A 18 -15.15 -23.50 -26.01
N PRO A 19 -16.06 -24.47 -25.80
CA PRO A 19 -17.49 -24.23 -25.90
C PRO A 19 -17.95 -23.19 -24.87
N GLY A 20 -18.69 -22.18 -25.33
CA GLY A 20 -19.09 -21.01 -24.52
C GLY A 20 -20.35 -20.32 -25.00
N TRP A 21 -20.69 -19.21 -24.35
CA TRP A 21 -21.79 -18.32 -24.72
C TRP A 21 -21.58 -17.69 -26.10
N SER A 22 -20.36 -17.27 -26.41
CA SER A 22 -19.99 -16.57 -27.64
C SER A 22 -19.65 -17.52 -28.80
N TYR A 23 -19.19 -18.75 -28.49
CA TYR A 23 -18.90 -19.81 -29.47
C TYR A 23 -19.63 -21.11 -29.15
N ALA A 24 -20.59 -21.46 -30.01
CA ALA A 24 -21.21 -22.78 -30.02
C ALA A 24 -20.38 -23.75 -30.88
N ILE A 25 -19.25 -24.24 -30.37
CA ILE A 25 -18.49 -25.32 -31.03
C ILE A 25 -19.02 -26.69 -30.55
N PRO A 26 -19.28 -27.68 -31.44
CA PRO A 26 -19.95 -28.93 -31.07
C PRO A 26 -19.13 -29.89 -30.19
N ASN A 27 -17.81 -29.73 -30.12
CA ASN A 27 -16.91 -30.68 -29.47
C ASN A 27 -16.74 -30.40 -27.98
N ILE A 28 -17.78 -30.70 -27.21
CA ILE A 28 -17.79 -30.65 -25.74
C ILE A 28 -16.68 -31.55 -25.13
N SER A 29 -16.25 -32.58 -25.85
CA SER A 29 -15.28 -33.58 -25.39
C SER A 29 -13.83 -33.10 -25.27
N ASN A 30 -13.47 -31.91 -25.77
CA ASN A 30 -12.09 -31.41 -25.77
C ASN A 30 -11.98 -29.98 -25.21
N THR A 31 -12.59 -29.73 -24.05
CA THR A 31 -12.45 -28.45 -23.33
C THR A 31 -11.04 -28.34 -22.74
N LYS A 32 -10.31 -27.28 -23.08
CA LYS A 32 -8.95 -27.01 -22.58
C LYS A 32 -8.94 -26.26 -21.25
N ASN A 33 -10.01 -25.52 -20.93
CA ASN A 33 -10.15 -24.82 -19.66
C ASN A 33 -9.98 -25.78 -18.47
N ALA A 34 -9.10 -25.42 -17.53
CA ALA A 34 -8.84 -26.25 -16.36
C ALA A 34 -10.04 -26.31 -15.38
N GLY A 35 -10.97 -25.35 -15.47
CA GLY A 35 -12.27 -25.39 -14.80
C GLY A 35 -13.31 -26.28 -15.50
N GLY A 36 -12.94 -26.97 -16.59
CA GLY A 36 -13.87 -27.77 -17.39
C GLY A 36 -14.92 -26.93 -18.11
N LEU A 37 -16.02 -27.56 -18.53
CA LEU A 37 -17.08 -26.93 -19.33
C LEU A 37 -17.70 -25.70 -18.64
N VAL A 38 -17.98 -25.82 -17.34
CA VAL A 38 -18.58 -24.72 -16.56
C VAL A 38 -17.60 -23.55 -16.47
N GLY A 39 -16.31 -23.82 -16.25
CA GLY A 39 -15.26 -22.80 -16.20
C GLY A 39 -15.12 -22.07 -17.53
N ALA A 40 -15.09 -22.83 -18.65
CA ALA A 40 -15.07 -22.27 -20.00
C ALA A 40 -16.25 -21.34 -20.26
N TRP A 41 -17.47 -21.76 -19.94
CA TRP A 41 -18.68 -20.95 -20.09
C TRP A 41 -18.66 -19.68 -19.25
N CYS A 42 -18.26 -19.78 -17.97
CA CYS A 42 -18.18 -18.61 -17.10
C CYS A 42 -17.11 -17.62 -17.57
N ALA A 43 -15.92 -18.11 -17.94
CA ALA A 43 -14.83 -17.28 -18.42
C ALA A 43 -15.20 -16.58 -19.73
N ASP A 44 -15.77 -17.32 -20.68
CA ASP A 44 -16.23 -16.79 -21.97
C ASP A 44 -17.29 -15.70 -21.77
N LEU A 45 -18.34 -15.95 -20.96
CA LEU A 45 -19.39 -14.96 -20.71
C LEU A 45 -18.83 -13.68 -20.06
N LEU A 46 -17.96 -13.79 -19.06
CA LEU A 46 -17.40 -12.63 -18.37
C LEU A 46 -16.46 -11.84 -19.27
N VAL A 47 -15.60 -12.52 -20.02
CA VAL A 47 -14.67 -11.91 -20.99
C VAL A 47 -15.45 -11.23 -22.12
N TYR A 48 -16.50 -11.87 -22.63
CA TYR A 48 -17.37 -11.31 -23.66
C TYR A 48 -18.07 -10.02 -23.20
N LEU A 49 -18.63 -10.01 -21.98
CA LEU A 49 -19.38 -8.86 -21.47
C LEU A 49 -18.48 -7.71 -21.03
N PHE A 50 -17.37 -8.00 -20.35
CA PHE A 50 -16.60 -7.00 -19.60
C PHE A 50 -15.13 -6.87 -20.04
N GLY A 51 -14.65 -7.72 -20.94
CA GLY A 51 -13.26 -7.71 -21.40
C GLY A 51 -12.29 -7.94 -20.25
N TYR A 52 -11.26 -7.09 -20.10
CA TYR A 52 -10.30 -7.21 -19.00
C TYR A 52 -10.93 -7.03 -17.61
N LEU A 53 -12.07 -6.35 -17.51
CA LEU A 53 -12.76 -6.17 -16.24
C LEU A 53 -13.43 -7.46 -15.75
N ALA A 54 -13.43 -8.54 -16.54
CA ALA A 54 -13.77 -9.89 -16.07
C ALA A 54 -12.93 -10.32 -14.85
N PHE A 55 -11.66 -9.90 -14.77
CA PHE A 55 -10.79 -10.18 -13.63
C PHE A 55 -11.16 -9.42 -12.34
N LEU A 56 -12.05 -8.43 -12.41
CA LEU A 56 -12.57 -7.75 -11.22
C LEU A 56 -13.46 -8.69 -10.36
N PHE A 57 -14.19 -9.61 -10.99
CA PHE A 57 -15.04 -10.58 -10.30
C PHE A 57 -14.25 -11.50 -9.34
N PRO A 58 -13.22 -12.25 -9.79
CA PRO A 58 -12.48 -13.11 -8.88
C PRO A 58 -11.74 -12.31 -7.80
N ILE A 59 -11.16 -11.14 -8.16
CA ILE A 59 -10.45 -10.27 -7.21
C ILE A 59 -11.37 -9.85 -6.08
N THR A 60 -12.59 -9.41 -6.39
CA THR A 60 -13.54 -8.95 -5.37
C THR A 60 -14.03 -10.09 -4.49
N ILE A 61 -14.33 -11.27 -5.07
CA ILE A 61 -14.74 -12.45 -4.31
C ILE A 61 -13.62 -12.89 -3.36
N LEU A 62 -12.37 -12.94 -3.84
CA LEU A 62 -11.22 -13.31 -3.03
C LEU A 62 -11.02 -12.28 -1.90
N TRP A 63 -10.92 -10.99 -2.23
CA TRP A 63 -10.73 -9.93 -1.23
C TRP A 63 -11.75 -9.99 -0.11
N HIS A 64 -13.05 -10.06 -0.46
CA HIS A 64 -14.12 -10.11 0.53
C HIS A 64 -14.11 -11.41 1.33
N SER A 65 -13.74 -12.53 0.70
CA SER A 65 -13.60 -13.80 1.40
C SER A 65 -12.42 -13.78 2.38
N LEU A 66 -11.28 -13.20 2.03
CA LEU A 66 -10.16 -13.04 2.96
C LEU A 66 -10.57 -12.14 4.13
N LEU A 67 -11.21 -11.00 3.85
CA LEU A 67 -11.64 -10.08 4.90
C LEU A 67 -12.65 -10.73 5.85
N ALA A 68 -13.53 -11.60 5.34
CA ALA A 68 -14.46 -12.40 6.13
C ALA A 68 -13.75 -13.37 7.09
N PHE A 69 -12.61 -13.94 6.70
CA PHE A 69 -11.80 -14.78 7.59
C PHE A 69 -11.09 -13.97 8.68
N TYR A 70 -10.55 -12.80 8.35
CA TYR A 70 -9.82 -11.97 9.32
C TYR A 70 -10.73 -11.22 10.31
N LYS A 71 -11.94 -10.84 9.89
CA LYS A 71 -12.88 -10.07 10.72
C LYS A 71 -14.08 -10.92 11.07
N TYR A 72 -14.00 -11.64 12.20
CA TYR A 72 -15.05 -12.52 12.74
C TYR A 72 -16.31 -11.77 13.27
N ASN A 73 -16.48 -10.49 12.96
CA ASN A 73 -17.67 -9.72 13.31
C ASN A 73 -18.44 -9.33 12.04
N PHE A 74 -19.22 -10.29 11.53
CA PHE A 74 -20.27 -10.02 10.56
C PHE A 74 -21.42 -9.26 11.25
N SER A 75 -21.21 -7.96 11.49
CA SER A 75 -22.36 -7.07 11.62
C SER A 75 -23.00 -7.01 10.23
N ASN A 76 -24.06 -7.81 10.03
CA ASN A 76 -24.87 -7.90 8.81
C ASN A 76 -25.62 -6.59 8.52
N LYS A 77 -24.89 -5.49 8.33
CA LYS A 77 -25.47 -4.23 7.88
C LYS A 77 -25.65 -4.30 6.38
N ILE A 78 -26.90 -4.50 5.95
CA ILE A 78 -27.33 -4.51 4.54
C ILE A 78 -26.76 -3.31 3.77
N TYR A 79 -26.71 -2.13 4.40
CA TYR A 79 -26.13 -0.91 3.83
C TYR A 79 -24.66 -1.07 3.40
N GLY A 80 -23.84 -1.74 4.22
CA GLY A 80 -22.44 -1.97 3.88
C GLY A 80 -22.25 -2.90 2.70
N PHE A 81 -23.18 -3.85 2.49
CA PHE A 81 -23.19 -4.72 1.32
C PHE A 81 -23.65 -3.96 0.06
N LEU A 82 -24.71 -3.17 0.16
CA LEU A 82 -25.20 -2.32 -0.95
C LEU A 82 -24.13 -1.34 -1.42
N LEU A 83 -23.42 -0.67 -0.51
CA LEU A 83 -22.35 0.26 -0.88
C LEU A 83 -21.20 -0.43 -1.63
N LYS A 84 -20.84 -1.66 -1.24
CA LYS A 84 -19.81 -2.44 -1.93
C LYS A 84 -20.26 -2.85 -3.33
N TRP A 85 -21.51 -3.29 -3.48
CA TRP A 85 -22.08 -3.63 -4.78
C TRP A 85 -22.22 -2.41 -5.69
N LEU A 86 -22.61 -1.27 -5.13
CA LEU A 86 -22.63 -0.01 -5.87
C LEU A 86 -21.22 0.37 -6.35
N GLY A 87 -20.23 0.28 -5.46
CA GLY A 87 -18.82 0.47 -5.81
C GLY A 87 -18.36 -0.48 -6.91
N PHE A 88 -18.72 -1.76 -6.81
CA PHE A 88 -18.42 -2.77 -7.83
C PHE A 88 -18.98 -2.39 -9.20
N VAL A 89 -20.26 -2.03 -9.28
CA VAL A 89 -20.92 -1.66 -10.54
C VAL A 89 -20.28 -0.40 -11.13
N ILE A 90 -20.03 0.62 -10.31
CA ILE A 90 -19.36 1.85 -10.76
C ILE A 90 -17.97 1.54 -11.32
N THR A 91 -17.15 0.76 -10.59
CA THR A 91 -15.81 0.37 -11.04
C THR A 91 -15.85 -0.46 -12.31
N LEU A 92 -16.79 -1.38 -12.42
CA LEU A 92 -16.94 -2.25 -13.57
C LEU A 92 -17.34 -1.44 -14.80
N VAL A 93 -18.32 -0.56 -14.69
CA VAL A 93 -18.75 0.32 -15.79
C VAL A 93 -17.63 1.28 -16.20
N ALA A 94 -17.08 2.01 -15.24
CA ALA A 94 -16.03 2.99 -15.53
C ALA A 94 -14.78 2.32 -16.12
N GLY A 95 -14.39 1.18 -15.56
CA GLY A 95 -13.26 0.38 -16.00
C GLY A 95 -13.45 -0.17 -17.41
N SER A 96 -14.61 -0.75 -17.73
CA SER A 96 -14.89 -1.29 -19.06
C SER A 96 -14.84 -0.20 -20.14
N VAL A 97 -15.43 0.97 -19.89
CA VAL A 97 -15.39 2.09 -20.85
C VAL A 97 -13.97 2.63 -21.01
N LEU A 98 -13.23 2.78 -19.91
CA LEU A 98 -11.86 3.28 -19.92
C LEU A 98 -10.91 2.30 -20.62
N ALA A 99 -11.08 1.00 -20.37
CA ALA A 99 -10.36 -0.08 -21.03
C ALA A 99 -10.61 -0.04 -22.55
N ASN A 100 -11.84 0.19 -22.98
CA ASN A 100 -12.15 0.32 -24.40
C ASN A 100 -11.46 1.54 -25.04
N LEU A 101 -11.54 2.70 -24.38
CA LEU A 101 -10.94 3.95 -24.86
C LEU A 101 -9.41 3.87 -25.01
N TYR A 102 -8.70 3.28 -24.03
CA TYR A 102 -7.24 3.31 -23.99
C TYR A 102 -6.55 2.10 -24.59
N ILE A 103 -7.18 0.92 -24.54
CA ILE A 103 -6.53 -0.33 -24.98
C ILE A 103 -7.00 -0.72 -26.39
N TYR A 104 -8.18 -0.28 -26.85
CA TYR A 104 -8.70 -0.55 -28.20
C TYR A 104 -8.94 0.71 -29.05
N GLY A 105 -9.04 1.89 -28.43
CA GLY A 105 -9.34 3.14 -29.13
C GLY A 105 -8.31 3.51 -30.21
N GLU A 106 -8.82 3.84 -31.40
CA GLU A 106 -8.12 4.36 -32.58
C GLU A 106 -7.12 5.50 -32.30
N PHE A 107 -7.17 6.15 -31.13
CA PHE A 107 -6.28 7.23 -30.71
C PHE A 107 -4.81 6.77 -30.48
N TYR A 108 -4.57 5.50 -30.13
CA TYR A 108 -3.22 4.93 -29.91
C TYR A 108 -2.95 3.70 -30.78
N ARG A 109 -3.48 3.67 -32.01
CA ARG A 109 -3.29 2.55 -32.96
C ARG A 109 -1.83 2.26 -33.35
N SER A 110 -0.89 3.15 -33.01
CA SER A 110 0.50 3.07 -33.44
C SER A 110 1.41 2.21 -32.53
N ILE A 111 1.02 1.87 -31.29
CA ILE A 111 1.98 1.32 -30.31
C ILE A 111 1.63 -0.09 -29.77
N THR A 112 0.38 -0.56 -29.85
CA THR A 112 -0.01 -1.78 -29.11
C THR A 112 -0.59 -2.86 -30.01
N TYR A 113 0.28 -3.55 -30.76
CA TYR A 113 -0.07 -4.78 -31.47
C TYR A 113 -0.07 -6.03 -30.57
N ILE A 114 0.37 -5.90 -29.31
CA ILE A 114 0.72 -7.03 -28.42
C ILE A 114 -0.44 -7.44 -27.49
N ILE A 115 -1.45 -6.59 -27.28
CA ILE A 115 -2.50 -6.79 -26.27
C ILE A 115 -3.89 -6.92 -26.93
N ARG A 116 -3.97 -7.62 -28.07
CA ARG A 116 -5.26 -7.98 -28.65
C ARG A 116 -5.84 -9.13 -27.84
N MET A 117 -7.03 -8.91 -27.28
CA MET A 117 -7.78 -9.98 -26.65
C MET A 117 -8.07 -11.04 -27.72
N PRO A 118 -7.93 -12.35 -27.42
CA PRO A 118 -8.10 -13.42 -28.40
C PRO A 118 -9.44 -13.43 -29.17
N LEU A 119 -10.44 -12.71 -28.68
CA LEU A 119 -11.77 -12.61 -29.29
C LEU A 119 -11.93 -11.52 -30.35
N GLY A 120 -10.98 -10.60 -30.52
CA GLY A 120 -11.17 -9.42 -31.36
C GLY A 120 -12.27 -8.46 -30.88
N LEU A 121 -12.94 -8.77 -29.77
CA LEU A 121 -13.82 -7.85 -29.03
C LEU A 121 -12.99 -6.77 -28.35
N GLY A 122 -13.60 -5.58 -28.17
CA GLY A 122 -12.98 -4.44 -27.50
C GLY A 122 -12.49 -4.83 -26.11
N SER A 123 -11.39 -4.19 -25.68
CA SER A 123 -10.77 -4.40 -24.36
C SER A 123 -11.74 -4.23 -23.18
N GLY A 124 -12.81 -3.46 -23.37
CA GLY A 124 -13.89 -3.24 -22.40
C GLY A 124 -15.05 -4.23 -22.45
N GLY A 125 -15.01 -5.22 -23.35
CA GLY A 125 -16.14 -6.09 -23.69
C GLY A 125 -17.31 -5.31 -24.28
N ILE A 126 -18.46 -5.99 -24.39
CA ILE A 126 -19.69 -5.40 -24.94
C ILE A 126 -20.15 -4.16 -24.16
N LEU A 127 -19.92 -4.13 -22.84
CA LEU A 127 -20.32 -3.00 -22.00
C LEU A 127 -19.52 -1.75 -22.34
N GLY A 128 -18.20 -1.89 -22.55
CA GLY A 128 -17.35 -0.79 -23.01
C GLY A 128 -17.72 -0.34 -24.42
N ASP A 129 -17.89 -1.29 -25.35
CA ASP A 129 -18.24 -1.00 -26.75
C ASP A 129 -19.58 -0.27 -26.88
N PHE A 130 -20.55 -0.59 -26.02
CA PHE A 130 -21.86 0.06 -26.01
C PHE A 130 -21.82 1.48 -25.41
N LEU A 131 -21.11 1.66 -24.29
CA LEU A 131 -21.15 2.92 -23.54
C LEU A 131 -20.17 3.97 -24.08
N THR A 132 -18.99 3.56 -24.57
CA THR A 132 -17.97 4.49 -25.10
C THR A 132 -18.52 5.50 -26.12
N PRO A 133 -19.24 5.10 -27.19
CA PRO A 133 -19.76 6.07 -28.17
C PRO A 133 -20.80 7.02 -27.56
N ILE A 134 -21.65 6.54 -26.64
CA ILE A 134 -22.67 7.36 -25.97
C ILE A 134 -21.99 8.48 -25.16
N LEU A 135 -20.93 8.16 -24.42
CA LEU A 135 -20.21 9.14 -23.61
C LEU A 135 -19.46 10.17 -24.49
N LEU A 136 -18.85 9.71 -25.58
CA LEU A 136 -18.11 10.58 -26.52
C LEU A 136 -19.01 11.56 -27.30
N ILE A 137 -20.30 11.24 -27.48
CA ILE A 137 -21.29 12.15 -28.09
C ILE A 137 -21.80 13.18 -27.06
N THR A 138 -21.81 12.83 -25.78
CA THR A 138 -22.43 13.66 -24.73
C THR A 138 -21.49 14.75 -24.20
N ILE A 139 -20.20 14.45 -24.04
CA ILE A 139 -19.19 15.37 -23.47
C ILE A 139 -17.86 15.25 -24.22
N SER A 140 -16.97 16.23 -24.02
CA SER A 140 -15.66 16.23 -24.67
C SER A 140 -14.83 14.97 -24.31
N PRO A 141 -14.00 14.45 -25.22
CA PRO A 141 -13.21 13.24 -24.97
C PRO A 141 -12.35 13.30 -23.69
N LEU A 142 -11.76 14.46 -23.41
CA LEU A 142 -11.00 14.70 -22.19
C LEU A 142 -11.91 14.65 -20.94
N GLY A 143 -13.10 15.23 -21.03
CA GLY A 143 -14.10 15.20 -19.95
C GLY A 143 -14.58 13.78 -19.65
N VAL A 144 -14.75 12.94 -20.68
CA VAL A 144 -15.09 11.51 -20.54
C VAL A 144 -14.04 10.80 -19.71
N VAL A 145 -12.77 10.92 -20.09
CA VAL A 145 -11.66 10.26 -19.38
C VAL A 145 -11.59 10.72 -17.92
N LEU A 146 -11.60 12.03 -17.68
CA LEU A 146 -11.53 12.57 -16.31
C LEU A 146 -12.68 12.06 -15.45
N SER A 147 -13.90 12.09 -15.98
CA SER A 147 -15.10 11.62 -15.26
C SER A 147 -15.04 10.12 -14.98
N LEU A 148 -14.57 9.32 -15.95
CA LEU A 148 -14.41 7.87 -15.79
C LEU A 148 -13.32 7.52 -14.79
N VAL A 149 -12.19 8.22 -14.79
CA VAL A 149 -11.12 8.01 -13.81
C VAL A 149 -11.62 8.37 -12.41
N LEU A 150 -12.31 9.50 -12.25
CA LEU A 150 -12.93 9.88 -10.97
C LEU A 150 -13.94 8.82 -10.50
N ALA A 151 -14.82 8.37 -11.39
CA ALA A 151 -15.80 7.32 -11.10
C ALA A 151 -15.11 5.99 -10.73
N LEU A 152 -14.03 5.63 -11.43
CA LEU A 152 -13.25 4.42 -11.17
C LEU A 152 -12.64 4.47 -9.77
N LEU A 153 -11.96 5.57 -9.40
CA LEU A 153 -11.37 5.78 -8.08
C LEU A 153 -12.44 5.76 -6.98
N PHE A 154 -13.55 6.44 -7.21
CA PHE A 154 -14.67 6.46 -6.28
C PHE A 154 -15.28 5.07 -6.07
N GLY A 155 -15.54 4.34 -7.15
CA GLY A 155 -16.03 2.97 -7.10
C GLY A 155 -15.08 2.03 -6.36
N LEU A 156 -13.77 2.15 -6.62
CA LEU A 156 -12.73 1.32 -6.00
C LEU A 156 -12.66 1.57 -4.48
N THR A 157 -12.82 2.84 -4.07
CA THR A 157 -12.87 3.25 -2.67
C THR A 157 -14.04 2.60 -1.94
N LEU A 158 -15.24 2.63 -2.55
CA LEU A 158 -16.44 2.01 -2.00
C LEU A 158 -16.33 0.48 -1.95
N LEU A 159 -15.80 -0.13 -3.01
CA LEU A 159 -15.67 -1.57 -3.18
C LEU A 159 -14.76 -2.21 -2.13
N PHE A 160 -13.57 -1.65 -1.93
CA PHE A 160 -12.59 -2.19 -0.98
C PHE A 160 -12.70 -1.59 0.43
N ARG A 161 -13.58 -0.59 0.64
CA ARG A 161 -13.64 0.24 1.86
C ARG A 161 -12.27 0.78 2.23
N ILE A 162 -11.61 1.42 1.26
CA ILE A 162 -10.29 2.00 1.45
C ILE A 162 -10.40 3.15 2.45
N SER A 163 -9.57 3.11 3.50
CA SER A 163 -9.31 4.28 4.35
C SER A 163 -8.13 5.04 3.75
N TRP A 164 -8.39 6.21 3.18
CA TRP A 164 -7.33 7.06 2.63
C TRP A 164 -6.28 7.45 3.68
N LEU A 165 -6.70 7.64 4.93
CA LEU A 165 -5.77 7.87 6.04
C LEU A 165 -4.80 6.70 6.22
N ASN A 166 -5.30 5.47 6.22
CA ASN A 166 -4.44 4.30 6.36
C ASN A 166 -3.48 4.14 5.17
N ILE A 167 -3.91 4.52 3.96
CA ILE A 167 -3.02 4.54 2.79
C ILE A 167 -1.94 5.60 2.97
N MET A 168 -2.31 6.81 3.40
CA MET A 168 -1.35 7.89 3.65
C MET A 168 -0.34 7.49 4.75
N ASP A 169 -0.81 6.88 5.83
CA ASP A 169 0.05 6.38 6.91
C ASP A 169 0.97 5.24 6.42
N ALA A 170 0.46 4.29 5.64
CA ALA A 170 1.25 3.19 5.08
C ALA A 170 2.30 3.67 4.07
N LEU A 171 1.94 4.64 3.23
CA LEU A 171 2.89 5.27 2.31
C LEU A 171 3.94 6.07 3.08
N GLY A 172 3.54 6.85 4.09
CA GLY A 172 4.46 7.58 4.96
C GLY A 172 5.43 6.65 5.68
N ALA A 173 4.93 5.53 6.23
CA ALA A 173 5.76 4.50 6.85
C ALA A 173 6.72 3.84 5.84
N GLY A 174 6.26 3.57 4.61
CA GLY A 174 7.11 3.01 3.55
C GLY A 174 8.23 3.97 3.13
N VAL A 175 7.91 5.25 2.96
CA VAL A 175 8.90 6.30 2.67
C VAL A 175 9.90 6.41 3.82
N LEU A 176 9.42 6.46 5.06
CA LEU A 176 10.30 6.49 6.25
C LEU A 176 11.18 5.26 6.34
N PHE A 177 10.65 4.06 6.08
CA PHE A 177 11.43 2.82 6.10
C PHE A 177 12.56 2.84 5.06
N ILE A 178 12.30 3.36 3.86
CA ILE A 178 13.29 3.50 2.78
C ILE A 178 14.33 4.57 3.13
N LEU A 179 13.91 5.69 3.73
CA LEU A 179 14.80 6.81 4.05
C LEU A 179 15.56 6.63 5.37
N TRP A 180 15.06 5.82 6.29
CA TRP A 180 15.69 5.53 7.58
C TRP A 180 17.17 5.16 7.48
N PRO A 181 17.62 4.23 6.61
CA PRO A 181 19.05 3.91 6.47
C PRO A 181 19.91 5.09 5.98
N PHE A 182 19.33 6.08 5.31
CA PHE A 182 20.03 7.28 4.85
C PHE A 182 20.04 8.42 5.88
N ILE A 183 18.99 8.51 6.71
CA ILE A 183 18.85 9.55 7.75
C ILE A 183 19.57 9.14 9.05
N PHE A 184 19.57 7.84 9.39
CA PHE A 184 20.15 7.30 10.62
C PHE A 184 21.64 7.64 10.84
N PRO A 185 22.54 7.56 9.83
CA PRO A 185 23.94 7.95 10.01
C PRO A 185 24.11 9.43 10.35
N PHE A 186 23.22 10.28 9.83
CA PHE A 186 23.24 11.73 10.06
C PHE A 186 22.67 12.11 11.42
N LEU A 187 21.68 11.38 11.94
CA LEU A 187 21.12 11.57 13.29
C LEU A 187 22.10 11.20 14.40
N TRP A 188 22.99 10.23 14.17
CA TRP A 188 24.07 9.92 15.11
C TRP A 188 25.01 11.12 15.32
N LEU A 189 25.21 11.94 14.28
CA LEU A 189 26.02 13.16 14.32
C LEU A 189 25.45 14.23 15.28
N PHE A 190 24.13 14.21 15.54
CA PHE A 190 23.46 15.11 16.48
C PHE A 190 23.22 14.47 17.85
N SER A 191 23.81 13.30 18.14
CA SER A 191 23.67 12.68 19.46
C SER A 191 24.38 13.55 20.53
N PRO A 192 23.69 13.98 21.61
CA PRO A 192 24.21 14.94 22.60
C PRO A 192 25.31 14.36 23.52
N LYS A 193 25.85 13.17 23.22
CA LYS A 193 26.86 12.49 24.04
C LYS A 193 28.19 13.25 24.14
N ALA A 194 28.45 14.20 23.25
CA ALA A 194 29.65 15.04 23.29
C ALA A 194 29.71 16.03 24.48
N GLN A 195 28.61 16.26 25.20
CA GLN A 195 28.58 17.22 26.32
C GLN A 195 28.77 16.58 27.69
N LEU A 196 28.42 15.30 27.86
CA LEU A 196 28.49 14.62 29.17
C LEU A 196 29.93 14.29 29.60
N SER A 197 30.79 13.91 28.66
CA SER A 197 32.22 13.63 28.96
C SER A 197 32.98 14.87 29.41
N THR A 198 32.60 16.04 28.91
CA THR A 198 33.27 17.31 29.25
C THR A 198 32.84 17.79 30.64
N THR A 199 31.57 17.61 31.01
CA THR A 199 31.09 17.97 32.35
C THR A 199 31.65 17.04 33.42
N GLU A 200 31.71 15.73 33.16
CA GLU A 200 32.26 14.73 34.11
C GLU A 200 33.76 14.99 34.38
N ASN A 201 34.57 15.21 33.34
CA ASN A 201 35.99 15.54 33.50
C ASN A 201 36.20 16.88 34.23
N ILE A 202 35.41 17.92 33.93
CA ILE A 202 35.52 19.21 34.64
C ILE A 202 35.13 19.07 36.12
N THR A 203 34.15 18.23 36.44
CA THR A 203 33.76 17.98 37.84
C THR A 203 34.79 17.14 38.60
N GLU A 204 35.38 16.11 37.97
CA GLU A 204 36.43 15.31 38.60
C GLU A 204 37.72 16.12 38.82
N ASP A 205 38.14 16.91 37.82
CA ASP A 205 39.30 17.79 37.94
C ASP A 205 39.06 18.88 39.00
N GLY A 206 37.85 19.44 39.07
CA GLY A 206 37.49 20.45 40.07
C GLY A 206 37.44 19.91 41.49
N ILE A 207 36.96 18.68 41.69
CA ILE A 207 36.95 18.01 43.01
C ILE A 207 38.39 17.68 43.44
N SER A 208 39.21 17.14 42.53
CA SER A 208 40.60 16.80 42.83
C SER A 208 41.46 18.02 43.19
N MET A 209 41.22 19.18 42.57
CA MET A 209 41.93 20.43 42.93
C MET A 209 41.51 20.96 44.30
N MET A 210 40.21 20.88 44.61
CA MET A 210 39.68 21.36 45.88
C MET A 210 40.14 20.50 47.07
N ASP A 211 40.25 19.18 46.88
CA ASP A 211 40.80 18.27 47.89
C ASP A 211 42.31 18.54 48.13
N ALA A 212 43.08 18.85 47.08
CA ALA A 212 44.50 19.20 47.21
C ALA A 212 44.73 20.55 47.93
N ASP A 213 43.86 21.53 47.72
CA ASP A 213 43.90 22.82 48.42
C ASP A 213 43.49 22.69 49.90
N ILE A 214 42.59 21.75 50.23
CA ILE A 214 42.22 21.47 51.63
C ILE A 214 43.37 20.79 52.36
N ASP A 215 44.00 19.78 51.75
CA ASP A 215 45.13 19.06 52.37
C ASP A 215 46.34 19.97 52.59
N SER A 216 46.65 20.84 51.62
CA SER A 216 47.75 21.81 51.76
C SER A 216 47.51 22.82 52.89
N ASN A 217 46.29 23.38 52.99
CA ASN A 217 45.91 24.30 54.08
C ASN A 217 45.92 23.64 55.47
N ILE A 218 45.61 22.34 55.56
CA ILE A 218 45.69 21.58 56.81
C ILE A 218 47.16 21.36 57.19
N THR A 219 48.02 20.98 56.24
CA THR A 219 49.46 20.80 56.51
C THR A 219 50.14 22.11 56.94
N GLU A 220 49.80 23.24 56.32
CA GLU A 220 50.35 24.56 56.68
C GLU A 220 49.92 25.03 58.08
N ASN A 221 48.66 24.74 58.48
CA ASN A 221 48.16 25.06 59.82
C ASN A 221 48.73 24.15 60.92
N VAL A 222 49.06 22.90 60.61
CA VAL A 222 49.68 21.98 61.58
C VAL A 222 51.14 22.34 61.84
N ASP A 223 51.90 22.74 60.81
CA ASP A 223 53.29 23.18 60.97
C ASP A 223 53.44 24.53 61.69
N THR A 224 52.46 25.43 61.52
CA THR A 224 52.42 26.72 62.24
C THR A 224 51.99 26.62 63.70
N GLN A 225 51.22 25.59 64.09
CA GLN A 225 50.91 25.35 65.52
C GLN A 225 52.00 24.56 66.26
N SER A 226 52.73 23.68 65.58
CA SER A 226 53.87 22.93 66.12
C SER A 226 55.04 23.83 66.56
N SER A 227 55.18 25.02 65.97
CA SER A 227 56.30 25.94 66.21
C SER A 227 56.08 26.95 67.35
N ILE A 228 54.93 26.92 68.06
CA ILE A 228 54.58 27.93 69.08
C ILE A 228 54.78 27.43 70.54
N GLU A 229 54.92 26.13 70.81
CA GLU A 229 55.13 25.63 72.18
C GLU A 229 56.62 25.44 72.53
N THR A 230 57.29 26.52 72.92
CA THR A 230 58.40 26.44 73.90
C THR A 230 58.20 27.53 74.97
N PRO A 231 57.73 27.21 76.19
CA PRO A 231 57.70 28.18 77.27
C PRO A 231 59.10 28.26 77.88
N THR A 232 59.69 29.45 77.80
CA THR A 232 60.82 29.89 78.61
C THR A 232 60.37 30.01 80.07
N THR A 233 60.81 29.08 80.92
CA THR A 233 60.63 29.17 82.37
C THR A 233 61.69 30.13 82.94
N ILE A 234 61.25 31.25 83.50
CA ILE A 234 62.03 32.22 84.29
C ILE A 234 61.46 32.27 85.72
N GLU A 235 62.35 32.56 86.68
CA GLU A 235 62.20 32.82 88.14
C GLU A 235 62.43 31.61 89.07
N LYS A 236 63.29 31.67 90.10
CA LYS A 236 63.83 32.78 90.90
C LYS A 236 65.31 32.62 91.24
#